data_AF-A0A7C3TH31-F1
#
_entry.id   AF-A0A7C3TH31-F1
#
_cell.length_a   1.000
_cell.length_b   1.000
_cell.length_c   1.000
_cell.angle_alpha   90.00
_cell.angle_beta   90.00
_cell.angle_gamma   90.00
#
_symmetry.space_group_name_H-M   'P 1'
#
loop_
_entity.id
_entity.type
_entity.pdbx_description
1 polymer ?
#
loop_
_entity_poly.entity_id
_entity_poly.type
_entity_poly.pdbx_seq_one_letter_code
_entity_poly.pdbx_strand_id
1 'polypeptide(L)' 'MQKAVLYEKKSNNAVKCRACSWYCDIAEGSTGICGIRENIKGDLYLLTYGKPVAVH' A
#
# COMPACT_ATOMS: atom_id res chain seq x y z
N MET A 1 10.89 -3.59 2.71
CA MET A 1 9.72 -3.26 1.85
C MET A 1 9.16 -4.56 1.30
N GLN A 2 7.90 -4.86 1.57
CA GLN A 2 7.25 -6.12 1.17
C GLN A 2 5.99 -5.83 0.37
N LYS A 3 5.72 -6.64 -0.65
CA LYS A 3 4.48 -6.55 -1.43
C LYS A 3 3.28 -6.90 -0.53
N ALA A 4 2.32 -5.98 -0.46
CA ALA A 4 1.05 -6.23 0.21
C ALA A 4 0.15 -7.07 -0.71
N VAL A 5 -0.61 -8.01 -0.15
CA VAL A 5 -1.52 -8.88 -0.93
C VAL A 5 -2.98 -8.43 -0.88
N LEU A 6 -3.33 -7.57 0.09
CA LEU A 6 -4.69 -7.11 0.36
C LEU A 6 -5.02 -5.85 -0.47
N TYR A 7 -5.01 -5.99 -1.79
CA TYR A 7 -5.42 -4.93 -2.71
C TYR A 7 -6.03 -5.49 -3.99
N GLU A 8 -6.84 -4.67 -4.66
CA GLU A 8 -7.28 -4.92 -6.02
C GLU A 8 -6.56 -4.01 -6.99
N LYS A 9 -6.20 -4.53 -8.16
CA LYS A 9 -5.69 -3.73 -9.26
C LYS A 9 -6.85 -3.07 -9.99
N LYS A 10 -6.72 -1.78 -10.27
CA LYS A 10 -7.63 -0.99 -11.09
C LYS A 10 -6.98 -0.64 -12.43
N SER A 11 -7.74 -0.02 -13.32
CA SER A 11 -7.22 0.54 -14.57
C SER A 11 -6.19 1.64 -14.28
N ASN A 12 -5.33 1.91 -15.27
CA ASN A 12 -4.32 2.97 -15.22
C ASN A 12 -3.31 2.82 -14.06
N ASN A 13 -2.90 1.58 -13.76
CA ASN A 13 -1.98 1.23 -12.68
C ASN A 13 -2.41 1.70 -11.28
N ALA A 14 -3.67 2.09 -11.08
CA ALA A 14 -4.20 2.39 -9.76
C ALA A 14 -4.47 1.10 -8.97
N VAL A 15 -4.47 1.19 -7.65
CA VAL A 15 -4.80 0.07 -6.76
C VAL A 15 -5.80 0.49 -5.71
N LYS A 16 -6.76 -0.38 -5.42
CA LYS A 16 -7.66 -0.24 -4.27
C LYS A 16 -7.13 -1.03 -3.10
N CYS A 17 -6.53 -0.34 -2.13
CA CYS A 17 -6.04 -0.96 -0.91
C CYS A 17 -7.22 -1.47 -0.09
N ARG A 18 -7.26 -2.77 0.25
CA ARG A 18 -8.29 -3.37 1.11
C ARG A 18 -7.75 -3.81 2.48
N ALA A 19 -6.56 -3.32 2.84
CA ALA A 19 -5.88 -3.72 4.07
C ALA A 19 -6.40 -3.02 5.34
N CYS A 20 -7.19 -1.96 5.20
CA CYS A 20 -7.84 -1.26 6.31
C CYS A 20 -9.26 -0.84 5.91
N SER A 21 -10.06 -0.42 6.89
CA SER A 21 -11.47 0.00 6.72
C SER A 21 -11.68 1.20 5.79
N TRP A 22 -10.62 1.94 5.44
CA TRP A 22 -10.69 3.11 4.56
C TRP A 22 -10.78 2.75 3.08
N TYR A 23 -10.39 1.54 2.70
CA TYR A 23 -10.46 1.06 1.32
C TYR A 23 -9.87 2.02 0.26
N CYS A 24 -8.73 2.65 0.55
CA CYS A 24 -8.19 3.76 -0.23
C CYS A 24 -7.95 3.38 -1.70
N ASP A 25 -8.31 4.27 -2.62
CA ASP A 25 -7.88 4.24 -4.01
C ASP A 25 -6.56 5.01 -4.15
N ILE A 26 -5.50 4.29 -4.53
CA ILE A 26 -4.12 4.80 -4.57
C ILE A 26 -3.68 4.81 -6.04
N ALA A 27 -3.46 6.01 -6.58
CA ALA A 27 -2.90 6.19 -7.92
C ALA A 27 -1.44 5.69 -7.98
N GLU A 28 -0.94 5.43 -9.19
CA GLU A 28 0.47 5.05 -9.38
C GLU A 28 1.40 6.11 -8.79
N GLY A 29 2.42 5.68 -8.03
CA GLY A 29 3.38 6.56 -7.38
C GLY A 29 2.84 7.30 -6.15
N SER A 30 1.60 7.04 -5.75
CA SER A 30 1.00 7.65 -4.55
C SER A 30 0.98 6.68 -3.37
N THR A 31 0.83 7.24 -2.18
CA THR A 31 0.60 6.51 -0.92
C THR A 31 -0.84 6.66 -0.46
N GLY A 32 -1.38 5.63 0.20
CA GLY A 32 -2.69 5.74 0.84
C GLY A 32 -2.67 6.66 2.06
N ILE A 33 -3.85 6.98 2.62
CA ILE A 33 -3.99 7.87 3.80
C ILE A 33 -3.15 7.42 5.00
N CYS A 34 -2.84 6.13 5.10
CA CYS A 34 -1.98 5.58 6.14
C CYS A 34 -0.50 5.97 6.02
N GLY A 35 -0.06 6.55 4.90
CA GLY A 35 1.33 6.97 4.66
C GLY A 35 2.37 5.85 4.51
N ILE A 36 2.00 4.60 4.79
CA ILE A 36 2.93 3.46 4.82
C ILE A 36 2.72 2.45 3.69
N ARG A 37 1.65 2.60 2.90
CA ARG A 37 1.32 1.73 1.76
C ARG A 37 1.38 2.53 0.47
N GLU A 38 2.30 2.17 -0.40
CA GLU A 38 2.57 2.86 -1.66
C GLU A 38 2.22 1.98 -2.84
N ASN A 39 1.64 2.58 -3.88
CA ASN A 39 1.42 1.91 -5.15
C ASN A 39 2.61 2.16 -6.08
N ILE A 40 3.36 1.11 -6.38
CA ILE A 40 4.47 1.14 -7.33
C ILE A 40 4.08 0.33 -8.56
N LYS A 41 3.89 1.02 -9.69
CA LYS A 41 3.59 0.41 -10.99
C LYS A 41 2.40 -0.57 -10.95
N GLY A 42 1.35 -0.24 -10.18
CA GLY A 42 0.16 -1.09 -10.04
C GLY A 42 0.28 -2.22 -9.02
N ASP A 43 1.32 -2.22 -8.20
CA ASP A 43 1.51 -3.14 -7.08
C ASP A 43 1.58 -2.39 -5.75
N LEU A 44 0.84 -2.86 -4.75
CA LEU A 44 0.85 -2.25 -3.43
C LEU A 44 2.02 -2.78 -2.60
N TYR A 45 2.81 -1.89 -2.01
CA TYR A 45 3.95 -2.22 -1.15
C TYR A 45 3.80 -1.60 0.24
N LEU A 46 4.22 -2.34 1.26
CA LEU A 46 4.36 -1.85 2.63
C LEU A 46 5.77 -1.32 2.85
N LEU A 47 5.88 0.00 3.03
CA LEU A 47 7.13 0.74 3.21
C LEU A 47 7.83 0.45 4.55
N THR A 48 7.04 0.14 5.58
CA THR A 48 7.51 -0.10 6.95
C THR A 48 7.95 -1.53 7.22
N TYR A 49 7.84 -2.45 6.25
CA TYR A 49 8.24 -3.84 6.46
C TYR A 49 9.73 -3.95 6.80
N GLY A 50 10.03 -4.54 7.96
CA GLY A 50 11.39 -4.70 8.49
C GLY A 50 11.91 -3.52 9.29
N LYS A 51 11.08 -2.49 9.55
CA LYS A 51 11.43 -1.35 10.41
C LYS A 51 10.71 -1.51 11.76
N PRO A 52 11.37 -2.06 12.80
CA PRO A 52 10.75 -2.20 14.11
C PRO A 52 10.48 -0.82 14.70
N VAL A 53 9.27 -0.60 15.20
CA VAL A 53 8.87 0.64 15.91
C VAL A 53 9.01 0.49 17.43
N ALA A 54 9.11 -0.74 17.92
CA ALA A 54 9.40 -1.09 19.29
C ALA A 54 10.18 -2.41 19.31
N VAL A 55 11.21 -2.46 20.14
CA VAL A 55 12.00 -3.66 20.43
C VAL A 55 11.99 -3.82 21.95
N HIS A 56 11.76 -5.04 22.42
CA HIS A 56 11.70 -5.37 23.84
C HIS A 56 13.09 -5.40 24.45
#